data_AF-A0A1Y4HU87-F1
#
_entry.id   AF-A0A1Y4HU87-F1
#
_cell.length_a   1.000
_cell.length_b   1.000
_cell.length_c   1.000
_cell.angle_alpha   90.00
_cell.angle_beta   90.00
_cell.angle_gamma   90.00
#
_symmetry.space_group_name_H-M   'P 1'
#
loop_
_entity.id
_entity.type
_entity.pdbx_description
1 polymer ?
#
loop_
_entity_poly.entity_id
_entity_poly.type
_entity_poly.pdbx_seq_one_letter_code
_entity_poly.pdbx_strand_id
1 'polypeptide(L)'
;MYLHLGQDTVIKMNEIIGIFDMDTSTLSKTTCAYLAACEKKGRVVNVSMELPKSFVLCRSDKGEITVYISQISSSTLLKRSRFIDNISLP
;
A
#
# COMPACT_ATOMS: atom_id res chain seq x y z
N MET A 1 -10.94 -6.45 9.23
CA MET A 1 -11.21 -6.48 7.78
C MET A 1 -9.89 -6.42 7.01
N TYR A 2 -9.83 -7.00 5.82
CA TYR A 2 -8.59 -7.12 5.03
C TYR A 2 -8.73 -6.51 3.64
N LEU A 3 -7.66 -5.90 3.13
CA LEU A 3 -7.53 -5.42 1.76
C LEU A 3 -6.58 -6.35 0.99
N HIS A 4 -7.03 -6.85 -0.17
CA HIS A 4 -6.20 -7.62 -1.09
C HIS A 4 -5.37 -6.68 -1.97
N LEU A 5 -4.04 -6.78 -1.84
CA LEU A 5 -3.08 -5.93 -2.55
C LEU A 5 -2.64 -6.52 -3.90
N GLY A 6 -3.02 -7.76 -4.20
CA GLY A 6 -2.54 -8.51 -5.38
C GLY A 6 -1.95 -9.86 -4.98
N GLN A 7 -1.88 -10.78 -5.94
CA GLN A 7 -1.38 -12.15 -5.74
C GLN A 7 -2.02 -12.82 -4.51
N ASP A 8 -1.23 -13.27 -3.55
CA ASP A 8 -1.61 -13.86 -2.27
C ASP A 8 -1.44 -12.88 -1.10
N THR A 9 -1.19 -11.59 -1.36
CA THR A 9 -0.96 -10.58 -0.31
C THR A 9 -2.26 -9.92 0.15
N VAL A 10 -2.56 -10.06 1.44
CA VAL A 10 -3.67 -9.39 2.14
C VAL A 10 -3.17 -8.66 3.38
N ILE A 11 -3.69 -7.47 3.64
CA ILE A 11 -3.31 -6.64 4.80
C ILE A 11 -4.54 -6.22 5.59
N LYS A 12 -4.43 -6.16 6.92
CA LYS A 12 -5.55 -5.65 7.74
C LYS A 12 -5.76 -4.16 7.44
N MET A 13 -7.01 -3.76 7.21
CA MET A 13 -7.31 -2.37 6.83
C MET A 13 -6.95 -1.36 7.92
N ASN A 14 -6.97 -1.75 9.21
CA ASN A 14 -6.56 -0.88 10.33
C ASN A 14 -5.04 -0.65 10.40
N GLU A 15 -4.24 -1.48 9.72
CA GLU A 15 -2.79 -1.30 9.62
C GLU A 15 -2.41 -0.32 8.50
N ILE A 16 -3.34 -0.01 7.58
CA ILE A 16 -3.08 0.89 6.44
C ILE A 16 -3.03 2.34 6.93
N ILE A 17 -1.88 2.99 6.74
CA ILE A 17 -1.70 4.43 6.97
C ILE A 17 -2.13 5.22 5.73
N GLY A 18 -1.78 4.73 4.54
CA GLY A 18 -2.10 5.42 3.29
C GLY A 18 -1.85 4.57 2.05
N ILE A 19 -2.58 4.89 0.99
CA ILE A 19 -2.46 4.28 -0.35
C ILE A 19 -2.04 5.39 -1.30
N PHE A 20 -0.95 5.16 -2.03
CA PHE A 20 -0.30 6.17 -2.85
C PHE A 20 -0.10 5.67 -4.26
N ASP A 21 -0.32 6.56 -5.22
CA ASP A 21 -0.06 6.31 -6.63
C ASP A 21 1.44 6.41 -6.91
N MET A 22 2.02 5.43 -7.60
CA MET A 22 3.48 5.36 -7.79
C MET A 22 3.97 6.47 -8.73
N ASP A 23 3.26 6.68 -9.85
CA ASP A 23 3.67 7.60 -10.91
C ASP A 23 3.69 9.06 -10.42
N THR A 24 2.68 9.45 -9.64
CA THR A 24 2.58 10.82 -9.14
C THR A 24 3.42 11.05 -7.88
N SER A 25 3.48 10.09 -6.96
CA SER A 25 4.16 10.28 -5.67
C SER A 25 5.68 10.29 -5.81
N THR A 26 6.23 9.54 -6.76
CA THR A 26 7.69 9.42 -6.98
C THR A 26 8.28 10.59 -7.78
N LEU A 27 7.46 11.55 -8.24
CA LEU A 27 7.95 12.84 -8.71
C LEU A 27 8.61 13.65 -7.58
N SER A 28 8.20 13.40 -6.33
CA SER A 28 8.78 14.04 -5.15
C SER A 28 10.08 13.38 -4.74
N LYS A 29 11.16 14.17 -4.65
CA LYS A 29 12.46 13.72 -4.13
C LYS A 29 12.35 13.12 -2.72
N THR A 30 11.47 13.67 -1.90
CA THR A 30 11.25 13.20 -0.52
C THR A 30 10.67 11.80 -0.50
N THR A 31 9.66 11.53 -1.35
CA THR A 31 9.05 10.19 -1.45
C THR A 31 10.06 9.17 -1.95
N CYS A 32 10.82 9.51 -3.00
CA CYS A 32 11.87 8.62 -3.52
C CYS A 32 12.94 8.31 -2.48
N ALA A 33 13.41 9.32 -1.74
CA ALA A 33 14.39 9.12 -0.67
C ALA A 33 13.82 8.24 0.46
N TYR A 34 12.54 8.42 0.80
CA TYR A 34 11.86 7.59 1.80
C TYR A 34 11.76 6.13 1.35
N LEU A 35 11.29 5.87 0.13
CA LEU A 35 11.16 4.51 -0.41
C LEU A 35 12.50 3.80 -0.48
N ALA A 36 13.55 4.48 -0.97
CA ALA A 36 14.91 3.93 -1.01
C ALA A 36 15.45 3.62 0.39
N ALA A 37 15.16 4.47 1.38
CA ALA A 37 15.54 4.22 2.78
C ALA A 37 14.78 3.03 3.37
N CYS A 38 13.50 2.83 3.02
CA CYS A 38 12.74 1.65 3.43
C CYS A 38 13.28 0.37 2.78
N GLU A 39 13.61 0.42 1.49
CA GLU A 39 14.19 -0.70 0.75
C GLU A 39 15.52 -1.13 1.36
N LYS A 40 16.43 -0.18 1.61
CA LYS A 40 17.72 -0.44 2.28
C LYS A 40 17.56 -1.06 3.68
N LYS A 41 16.44 -0.79 4.36
CA LYS A 41 16.12 -1.35 5.67
C LYS A 41 15.37 -2.68 5.61
N GLY A 42 15.14 -3.24 4.41
CA GLY A 42 14.37 -4.47 4.22
C GLY A 42 12.88 -4.32 4.56
N ARG A 43 12.34 -3.08 4.48
CA ARG A 43 10.94 -2.76 4.84
C ARG A 43 10.03 -2.64 3.63
N VAL A 44 10.48 -3.08 2.47
CA VAL A 44 9.70 -3.06 1.22
C VAL A 44 9.32 -4.48 0.85
N VAL A 45 8.04 -4.69 0.55
CA VAL A 45 7.50 -5.95 0.04
C VAL A 45 6.95 -5.69 -1.36
N ASN A 46 7.55 -6.31 -2.37
CA ASN A 46 7.02 -6.31 -3.73
C ASN A 46 5.94 -7.38 -3.84
N VAL A 47 4.68 -6.97 -4.02
CA VAL A 47 3.52 -7.87 -4.11
C VAL A 47 3.50 -8.64 -5.44
N SER A 48 4.11 -8.08 -6.48
CA SER A 48 4.22 -8.68 -7.81
C SER A 48 5.54 -8.29 -8.46
N MET A 49 5.94 -9.04 -9.48
CA MET A 49 7.05 -8.70 -10.39
C MET A 49 6.61 -7.82 -11.57
N GLU A 50 5.31 -7.53 -11.68
CA GLU A 50 4.77 -6.59 -12.66
C GLU A 50 5.14 -5.14 -12.34
N LEU A 51 4.94 -4.24 -13.32
CA LEU A 51 5.19 -2.81 -13.15
C LEU A 51 4.38 -2.26 -11.96
N PRO A 52 5.02 -1.57 -11.00
CA PRO A 52 4.33 -1.04 -9.84
C PRO A 52 3.42 0.12 -10.23
N LYS A 53 2.18 0.10 -9.75
CA LYS A 53 1.20 1.19 -9.96
C LYS A 53 0.88 1.94 -8.68
N SER A 54 1.08 1.32 -7.53
CA SER A 54 0.85 1.95 -6.23
C SER A 54 1.81 1.43 -5.17
N PHE A 55 1.91 2.17 -4.08
CA PHE A 55 2.45 1.64 -2.83
C PHE A 55 1.49 1.91 -1.68
N VAL A 56 1.47 1.00 -0.71
CA VAL A 56 0.66 1.07 0.49
C VAL A 56 1.58 1.12 1.71
N LEU A 57 1.43 2.16 2.52
CA LEU A 57 2.16 2.30 3.76
C LEU A 57 1.35 1.64 4.88
N CYS A 58 1.94 0.65 5.54
CA CYS A 58 1.31 -0.08 6.62
C CYS A 58 2.11 0.05 7.91
N ARG A 59 1.42 0.09 9.04
CA ARG A 59 1.99 -0.01 10.38
C ARG A 59 1.37 -1.20 11.10
N SER A 60 2.20 -2.18 11.44
CA SER A 60 1.76 -3.34 12.22
C SER A 60 1.35 -2.94 13.63
N ASP A 61 0.65 -3.84 14.33
CA ASP A 61 0.29 -3.66 15.74
C ASP A 61 1.52 -3.44 16.65
N LYS A 62 2.71 -3.88 16.23
CA LYS A 62 3.99 -3.65 16.92
C LYS A 62 4.66 -2.31 16.57
N GLY A 63 4.03 -1.50 15.73
CA GLY A 63 4.54 -0.21 15.28
C GLY A 63 5.54 -0.27 14.12
N GLU A 64 5.77 -1.45 13.55
CA GLU A 64 6.71 -1.61 12.43
C GLU A 64 6.10 -1.10 11.14
N ILE A 65 6.89 -0.35 10.37
CA ILE A 65 6.47 0.22 9.09
C ILE A 65 6.92 -0.68 7.95
N THR A 66 5.97 -1.05 7.09
CA THR A 66 6.21 -1.80 5.86
C THR A 66 5.59 -1.06 4.68
N VAL A 67 6.32 -1.00 3.58
CA VAL A 67 5.84 -0.47 2.30
C VAL A 67 5.54 -1.64 1.37
N TYR A 68 4.28 -1.81 1.01
CA TYR A 68 3.86 -2.79 0.01
C TYR A 68 3.79 -2.12 -1.35
N ILE A 69 4.52 -2.65 -2.32
CA ILE A 69 4.49 -2.18 -3.72
C ILE A 69 3.57 -3.10 -4.50
N SER A 70 2.54 -2.55 -5.14
CA SER A 70 1.49 -3.30 -5.82
C SER A 70 1.36 -2.92 -7.29
N GLN A 71 1.04 -3.91 -8.12
CA GLN A 71 0.65 -3.75 -9.53
C GLN A 71 -0.77 -3.20 -9.71
N ILE A 72 -1.56 -3.14 -8.63
CA ILE A 72 -2.93 -2.62 -8.64
C ILE A 72 -2.89 -1.11 -8.45
N SER A 73 -3.75 -0.37 -9.16
CA SER A 73 -3.79 1.09 -9.02
C SER A 73 -4.30 1.53 -7.64
N SER A 74 -3.78 2.66 -7.17
CA SER A 74 -4.21 3.32 -5.93
C SER A 74 -5.73 3.55 -5.89
N SER A 75 -6.32 3.97 -7.01
CA SER A 75 -7.76 4.18 -7.19
C SER A 75 -8.59 2.90 -7.03
N THR A 76 -8.09 1.76 -7.51
CA THR A 76 -8.76 0.47 -7.37
C THR A 76 -8.69 -0.04 -5.94
N LEU A 77 -7.51 0.07 -5.31
CA LEU A 77 -7.33 -0.29 -3.91
C LEU A 77 -8.22 0.56 -2.99
N LEU A 78 -8.34 1.86 -3.26
CA LEU A 78 -9.24 2.76 -2.53
C LEU A 78 -10.71 2.37 -2.68
N LYS A 79 -11.16 2.01 -3.89
CA LYS A 79 -12.54 1.53 -4.10
C LYS A 79 -12.80 0.25 -3.32
N ARG A 80 -11.84 -0.68 -3.27
CA ARG A 80 -11.94 -1.92 -2.50
C ARG A 80 -11.94 -1.68 -0.99
N SER A 81 -11.20 -0.68 -0.50
CA SER A 81 -11.23 -0.33 0.92
C SER A 81 -12.56 0.31 1.32
N ARG A 82 -13.13 1.16 0.45
CA ARG A 82 -14.40 1.86 0.68
C ARG A 82 -15.65 1.06 0.32
N PHE A 83 -15.52 -0.07 -0.38
CA PHE A 83 -16.68 -0.92 -0.69
C PHE A 83 -17.42 -1.34 0.59
N ILE A 84 -16.71 -1.45 1.71
CA ILE A 84 -17.32 -1.78 2.99
C ILE A 84 -18.06 -0.60 3.64
N ASP A 85 -17.67 0.65 3.41
CA ASP A 85 -18.46 1.79 3.90
C ASP A 85 -19.90 1.75 3.32
N ASN A 86 -20.08 1.17 2.13
CA ASN A 86 -21.38 1.00 1.48
C ASN A 86 -22.17 -0.25 1.95
N ILE A 87 -21.52 -1.18 2.65
CA ILE A 87 -22.16 -2.37 3.25
C ILE A 87 -22.51 -2.13 4.72
N SER A 88 -21.78 -1.22 5.37
CA SER A 88 -21.89 -0.97 6.81
C SER A 88 -22.96 0.06 7.20
N LEU A 89 -23.69 0.60 6.22
CA LEU A 89 -24.81 1.52 6.46
C LEU A 89 -26.13 0.72 6.41
N PRO A 90 -26.88 0.64 7.52
CA PRO A 90 -28.25 0.12 7.52
C PRO A 90 -29.23 1.03 6.78
#